data_AF-A0A6I7YFG2-F1
#
_entry.id   AF-A0A6I7YFG2-F1
#
_cell.length_a   1.000
_cell.length_b   1.000
_cell.length_c   1.000
_cell.angle_alpha   90.00
_cell.angle_beta   90.00
_cell.angle_gamma   90.00
#
_symmetry.space_group_name_H-M   'P 1'
#
loop_
_entity.id
_entity.type
_entity.pdbx_description
1 polymer ?
#
loop_
_entity_poly.entity_id
_entity_poly.type
_entity_poly.pdbx_seq_one_letter_code
_entity_poly.pdbx_strand_id
1 'polypeptide(L)'
;MRHGTQHADVATAELETALAGGPFHIALRAAITARGLPLQRVQHHLSRYGVKVGVTSLSYWQQGARRPQRPESLRAVRALEEILQLPDESLIRLLTRADERSEAQRPGGRSYRSLVEASGVLEELLTELESTLDGGLHTIGHHERVRIGAHRELLARESQHIVRAHRDGVDRYVAIHHGDPGCAPDRTRVRALENCRTGRVRWHGDTGVLVAELLFDTRLRAGDTFLFRYAFEDGTAGASSEYVRGFSFAGGQYALQVGFAAEALPVRCHRFTQHSAAAPRSGRQELPLSGRHRSVHLVEPRVRSGIVGIGWDWE
;
A
#
# COMPACT_ATOMS: atom_id res chain seq x y z
N MET A 1 24.02 20.49 44.34
CA MET A 1 23.71 20.84 42.93
C MET A 1 24.59 20.05 41.93
N ARG A 2 24.59 18.70 41.97
CA ARG A 2 25.32 17.85 41.00
C ARG A 2 24.44 16.81 40.27
N HIS A 3 23.22 16.55 40.74
CA HIS A 3 22.30 15.57 40.13
C HIS A 3 21.50 16.09 38.92
N GLY A 4 21.32 17.41 38.77
CA GLY A 4 20.56 17.98 37.65
C GLY A 4 21.32 17.95 36.31
N THR A 5 22.64 18.13 36.34
CA THR A 5 23.49 18.15 35.16
C THR A 5 23.74 16.74 34.61
N GLN A 6 23.92 15.75 35.50
CA GLN A 6 24.09 14.34 35.10
C GLN A 6 22.86 13.76 34.39
N HIS A 7 21.64 14.12 34.80
CA HIS A 7 20.42 13.66 34.13
C HIS A 7 20.23 14.28 32.73
N ALA A 8 20.67 15.53 32.54
CA ALA A 8 20.60 16.20 31.25
C ALA A 8 21.62 15.62 30.25
N ASP A 9 22.84 15.30 30.71
CA ASP A 9 23.89 14.69 29.87
C ASP A 9 23.53 13.26 29.44
N VAL A 10 22.94 12.46 30.35
CA VAL A 10 22.47 11.10 30.03
C VAL A 10 21.30 11.13 29.04
N ALA A 11 20.33 12.03 29.23
CA ALA A 11 19.20 12.18 28.30
C ALA A 11 19.63 12.65 26.90
N THR A 12 20.71 13.43 26.82
CA THR A 12 21.28 13.90 25.54
C THR A 12 22.02 12.77 24.81
N ALA A 13 22.81 11.95 25.52
CA ALA A 13 23.48 10.79 24.95
C ALA A 13 22.49 9.69 24.48
N GLU A 14 21.40 9.48 25.23
CA GLU A 14 20.30 8.59 24.84
C GLU A 14 19.56 9.09 23.59
N LEU A 15 19.36 10.41 23.48
CA LEU A 15 18.77 11.03 22.30
C LEU A 15 19.67 10.88 21.07
N GLU A 16 20.97 11.14 21.18
CA GLU A 16 21.93 10.98 20.08
C GLU A 16 22.00 9.52 19.59
N THR A 17 22.01 8.56 20.52
CA THR A 17 21.99 7.13 20.19
C THR A 17 20.69 6.74 19.48
N ALA A 18 19.55 7.27 19.94
CA ALA A 18 18.25 7.03 19.30
C ALA A 18 18.17 7.65 17.89
N LEU A 19 18.76 8.83 17.68
CA LEU A 19 18.82 9.51 16.39
C LEU A 19 19.82 8.86 15.41
N ALA A 20 20.89 8.23 15.89
CA ALA A 20 21.90 7.58 15.05
C ALA A 20 21.39 6.31 14.32
N GLY A 21 20.40 5.61 14.89
CA GLY A 21 19.87 4.40 14.26
C GLY A 21 18.73 3.68 14.99
N GLY A 22 18.11 4.32 15.97
CA GLY A 22 16.99 3.76 16.72
C GLY A 22 15.66 3.82 15.96
N PRO A 23 14.61 3.12 16.44
CA PRO A 23 13.28 3.24 15.87
C PRO A 23 12.73 4.66 15.99
N PHE A 24 12.11 5.19 14.93
CA PHE A 24 11.54 6.55 14.88
C PHE A 24 10.72 6.94 16.14
N HIS A 25 9.87 6.05 16.64
CA HIS A 25 9.03 6.34 17.81
C HIS A 25 9.82 6.51 19.12
N ILE A 26 10.96 5.80 19.25
CA ILE A 26 11.87 5.93 20.38
C ILE A 26 12.62 7.26 20.29
N ALA A 27 13.13 7.62 19.10
CA ALA A 27 13.79 8.90 18.86
C ALA A 27 12.85 10.10 19.06
N LEU A 28 11.61 10.03 18.55
CA LEU A 28 10.61 11.07 18.73
C LEU A 28 10.21 11.26 20.20
N ARG A 29 10.05 10.15 20.94
CA ARG A 29 9.76 10.21 22.38
C ARG A 29 10.91 10.82 23.16
N ALA A 30 12.14 10.41 22.88
CA ALA A 30 13.34 10.96 23.50
C ALA A 30 13.48 12.47 23.21
N ALA A 31 13.25 12.90 21.96
CA ALA A 31 13.33 14.30 21.56
C ALA A 31 12.28 15.18 22.27
N ILE A 32 11.04 14.70 22.41
CA ILE A 32 9.97 15.43 23.11
C ILE A 32 10.27 15.52 24.61
N THR A 33 10.78 14.44 25.21
CA THR A 33 11.18 14.43 26.63
C THR A 33 12.36 15.36 26.89
N ALA A 34 13.39 15.34 26.04
CA ALA A 34 14.56 16.22 26.16
C ALA A 34 14.19 17.71 26.02
N ARG A 35 13.21 18.01 25.15
CA ARG A 35 12.71 19.38 24.97
C ARG A 35 11.74 19.83 26.08
N GLY A 36 11.21 18.90 26.87
CA GLY A 36 10.26 19.19 27.96
C GLY A 36 8.93 19.78 27.49
N LEU A 37 8.52 19.54 26.23
CA LEU A 37 7.29 20.11 25.68
C LEU A 37 6.11 19.13 25.80
N PRO A 38 4.98 19.54 26.41
CA PRO A 38 3.77 18.72 26.38
C PRO A 38 3.23 18.63 24.95
N LEU A 39 2.65 17.47 24.60
CA LEU A 39 2.13 17.17 23.24
C LEU A 39 1.16 18.23 22.71
N GLN A 40 0.35 18.84 23.58
CA GLN A 40 -0.56 19.91 23.19
C GLN A 40 0.17 21.19 22.75
N ARG A 41 1.31 21.53 23.37
CA ARG A 41 2.16 22.64 22.90
C ARG A 41 2.83 22.31 21.58
N VAL A 42 3.31 21.07 21.42
CA VAL A 42 3.91 20.62 20.15
C VAL A 42 2.90 20.75 19.00
N GLN A 43 1.66 20.30 19.22
CA GLN A 43 0.56 20.44 18.28
C GLN A 43 0.23 21.92 17.96
N HIS A 44 0.23 22.79 18.97
CA HIS A 44 0.01 24.23 18.79
C HIS A 44 1.14 24.90 17.98
N HIS A 45 2.39 24.48 18.16
CA HIS A 45 3.48 24.97 17.31
C HIS A 45 3.34 24.49 15.87
N LEU A 46 3.01 23.21 15.65
CA LEU A 46 2.80 22.67 14.31
C LEU A 46 1.69 23.41 13.53
N SER A 47 0.60 23.80 14.20
CA SER A 47 -0.46 24.57 13.54
C SER A 47 0.00 25.97 13.12
N ARG A 48 0.92 26.61 13.88
CA ARG A 48 1.55 27.88 13.49
C ARG A 48 2.49 27.75 12.29
N TYR A 49 3.07 26.58 12.08
CA TYR A 49 3.81 26.22 10.86
C TYR A 49 2.91 25.81 9.68
N GLY A 50 1.58 25.98 9.82
CA GLY A 50 0.61 25.65 8.76
C GLY A 50 0.33 24.15 8.62
N VAL A 51 0.76 23.33 9.58
CA VAL A 51 0.63 21.87 9.52
C VAL A 51 -0.44 21.38 10.51
N LYS A 52 -1.49 20.73 9.98
CA LYS A 52 -2.61 20.23 10.78
C LYS A 52 -2.37 18.77 11.21
N VAL A 53 -1.84 18.56 12.41
CA VAL A 53 -1.73 17.24 13.04
C VAL A 53 -2.45 17.25 14.39
N GLY A 54 -3.27 16.23 14.66
CA GLY A 54 -3.99 16.08 15.94
C GLY A 54 -3.10 15.48 17.03
N VAL A 55 -3.38 15.82 18.30
CA VAL A 55 -2.66 15.30 19.48
C VAL A 55 -2.68 13.76 19.53
N THR A 56 -3.78 13.14 19.13
CA THR A 56 -3.92 11.67 19.04
C THR A 56 -2.95 11.06 18.01
N SER A 57 -2.67 11.78 16.91
CA SER A 57 -1.71 11.32 15.90
C SER A 57 -0.27 11.39 16.41
N LEU A 58 0.09 12.47 17.12
CA LEU A 58 1.40 12.59 17.77
C LEU A 58 1.61 11.52 18.85
N SER A 59 0.57 11.22 19.63
CA SER A 59 0.59 10.15 20.63
C SER A 59 0.83 8.77 19.98
N TYR A 60 0.13 8.47 18.88
CA TYR A 60 0.36 7.22 18.15
C TYR A 60 1.74 7.14 17.49
N TRP A 61 2.36 8.28 17.13
CA TRP A 61 3.73 8.31 16.62
C TRP A 61 4.76 8.00 17.72
N GLN A 62 4.58 8.52 18.94
CA GLN A 62 5.45 8.21 20.08
C GLN A 62 5.34 6.75 20.56
N GLN A 63 4.17 6.15 20.42
CA GLN A 63 3.92 4.76 20.80
C GLN A 63 4.34 3.76 19.71
N GLY A 64 4.73 4.23 18.53
CA GLY A 64 5.04 3.38 17.38
C GLY A 64 3.83 2.70 16.74
N ALA A 65 2.61 3.02 17.20
CA ALA A 65 1.35 2.50 16.68
C ALA A 65 1.03 3.02 15.26
N ARG A 66 1.59 4.17 14.89
CA ARG A 66 1.46 4.76 13.54
C ARG A 66 2.75 5.47 13.15
N ARG A 67 3.13 5.44 11.87
CA ARG A 67 4.29 6.17 11.34
C ARG A 67 3.87 7.26 10.35
N PRO A 68 4.48 8.47 10.40
CA PRO A 68 4.26 9.51 9.41
C PRO A 68 4.87 9.12 8.06
N GLN A 69 4.05 9.12 7.01
CA GLN A 69 4.45 8.67 5.66
C GLN A 69 3.92 9.56 4.53
N ARG A 70 2.80 10.26 4.75
CA ARG A 70 2.21 11.18 3.75
C ARG A 70 3.07 12.43 3.60
N PRO A 71 3.09 13.11 2.43
CA PRO A 71 3.82 14.36 2.24
C PRO A 71 3.52 15.42 3.33
N GLU A 72 2.25 15.55 3.71
CA GLU A 72 1.83 16.43 4.81
C GLU A 72 2.36 16.00 6.18
N SER A 73 2.45 14.69 6.43
CA SER A 73 3.00 14.13 7.67
C SER A 73 4.53 14.21 7.71
N LEU A 74 5.20 14.06 6.57
CA LEU A 74 6.65 14.27 6.45
C LEU A 74 6.99 15.76 6.63
N ARG A 75 6.16 16.66 6.10
CA ARG A 75 6.24 18.10 6.40
C ARG A 75 6.05 18.38 7.89
N ALA A 76 5.15 17.65 8.55
CA ALA A 76 5.01 17.70 10.00
C ALA A 76 6.25 17.21 10.75
N VAL A 77 6.92 16.16 10.26
CA VAL A 77 8.17 15.64 10.86
C VAL A 77 9.31 16.65 10.71
N ARG A 78 9.43 17.32 9.57
CA ARG A 78 10.42 18.40 9.38
C ARG A 78 10.15 19.58 10.32
N ALA A 79 8.89 19.99 10.43
CA ALA A 79 8.51 21.02 11.40
C ALA A 79 8.74 20.57 12.85
N LEU A 80 8.61 19.27 13.16
CA LEU A 80 8.95 18.72 14.49
C LEU A 80 10.45 18.81 14.78
N GLU A 81 11.33 18.56 13.80
CA GLU A 81 12.78 18.72 13.96
C GLU A 81 13.13 20.16 14.36
N GLU A 82 12.52 21.16 13.69
CA GLU A 82 12.69 22.58 14.01
C GLU A 82 12.13 22.94 15.41
N ILE A 83 10.92 22.49 15.74
CA ILE A 83 10.25 22.77 17.04
C ILE A 83 11.04 22.15 18.21
N LEU A 84 11.58 20.95 18.00
CA LEU A 84 12.33 20.19 18.99
C LEU A 84 13.82 20.54 19.02
N GLN A 85 14.28 21.44 18.14
CA GLN A 85 15.69 21.87 18.01
C GLN A 85 16.63 20.70 17.74
N LEU A 86 16.21 19.78 16.89
CA LEU A 86 17.03 18.66 16.45
C LEU A 86 17.87 19.05 15.23
N PRO A 87 18.99 18.35 14.96
CA PRO A 87 19.69 18.49 13.69
C PRO A 87 18.76 18.20 12.51
N ASP A 88 18.96 18.93 11.42
CA ASP A 88 18.18 18.78 10.20
C ASP A 88 18.17 17.33 9.72
N GLU A 89 16.99 16.85 9.34
CA GLU A 89 16.74 15.50 8.83
C GLU A 89 17.03 14.34 9.81
N SER A 90 17.26 14.60 11.09
CA SER A 90 17.59 13.56 12.07
C SER A 90 16.46 12.55 12.32
N LEU A 91 15.20 12.99 12.36
CA LEU A 91 14.03 12.11 12.50
C LEU A 91 13.57 11.57 11.15
N ILE A 92 13.65 12.37 10.09
CA ILE A 92 13.20 11.94 8.76
C ILE A 92 14.09 10.84 8.17
N ARG A 93 15.41 10.86 8.45
CA ARG A 93 16.35 9.80 8.04
C ARG A 93 16.03 8.45 8.69
N LEU A 94 15.52 8.44 9.91
CA LEU A 94 15.10 7.20 10.58
C LEU A 94 13.85 6.57 9.95
N LEU A 95 13.02 7.38 9.29
CA LEU A 95 11.90 6.88 8.50
C LEU A 95 12.41 6.23 7.20
N THR A 96 13.38 6.86 6.52
CA THR A 96 13.95 6.35 5.26
C THR A 96 14.85 5.13 5.42
N ARG A 97 15.72 5.10 6.44
CA ARG A 97 16.70 4.00 6.66
C ARG A 97 16.07 2.69 7.14
N ALA A 98 14.90 2.77 7.77
CA ALA A 98 14.12 1.59 8.14
C ALA A 98 13.52 0.90 6.91
N ASP A 99 13.25 1.65 5.84
CA ASP A 99 12.77 1.11 4.57
C ASP A 99 13.92 0.37 3.85
N GLU A 100 15.13 0.94 3.82
CA GLU A 100 16.33 0.31 3.20
C GLU A 100 16.75 -1.02 3.84
N ARG A 101 16.69 -1.14 5.18
CA ARG A 101 17.02 -2.41 5.87
C ARG A 101 15.97 -3.49 5.66
N SER A 102 14.72 -3.10 5.40
CA SER A 102 13.63 -4.04 5.07
C SER A 102 13.71 -4.51 3.62
N GLU A 103 14.31 -3.69 2.74
CA GLU A 103 14.57 -3.98 1.32
C GLU A 103 15.80 -4.89 1.10
N ALA A 104 16.88 -4.73 1.89
CA ALA A 104 18.14 -5.47 1.70
C ALA A 104 18.12 -6.97 2.05
N GLN A 105 17.00 -7.52 2.55
CA GLN A 105 16.90 -8.90 3.05
C GLN A 105 15.78 -9.74 2.41
N ARG A 106 15.17 -9.29 1.32
CA ARG A 106 14.07 -10.03 0.68
C ARG A 106 14.16 -10.02 -0.85
N PRO A 107 14.14 -11.17 -1.53
CA PRO A 107 13.87 -11.22 -2.95
C PRO A 107 12.38 -10.95 -3.23
N GLY A 108 12.09 -9.96 -4.09
CA GLY A 108 10.91 -9.97 -4.95
C GLY A 108 9.60 -9.30 -4.50
N GLY A 109 9.59 -8.46 -3.47
CA GLY A 109 8.42 -7.61 -3.15
C GLY A 109 8.56 -6.19 -3.72
N ARG A 110 7.45 -5.52 -4.03
CA ARG A 110 7.50 -4.11 -4.51
C ARG A 110 8.02 -3.19 -3.42
N SER A 111 9.05 -2.40 -3.73
CA SER A 111 9.57 -1.37 -2.82
C SER A 111 8.55 -0.25 -2.61
N TYR A 112 8.62 0.43 -1.47
CA TYR A 112 7.74 1.58 -1.17
C TYR A 112 7.85 2.67 -2.23
N ARG A 113 9.08 2.94 -2.68
CA ARG A 113 9.37 3.92 -3.72
C ARG A 113 8.67 3.59 -5.03
N SER A 114 8.71 2.32 -5.45
CA SER A 114 7.99 1.84 -6.65
C SER A 114 6.47 2.05 -6.53
N LEU A 115 5.89 1.87 -5.34
CA LEU A 115 4.45 2.08 -5.10
C LEU A 115 4.06 3.57 -5.08
N VAL A 116 4.94 4.46 -4.61
CA VAL A 116 4.70 5.92 -4.64
C VAL A 116 4.87 6.49 -6.05
N GLU A 117 5.92 6.08 -6.77
CA GLU A 117 6.14 6.47 -8.16
C GLU A 117 4.99 5.96 -9.05
N ALA A 118 4.54 4.71 -8.84
CA ALA A 118 3.35 4.18 -9.49
C ALA A 118 2.08 4.97 -9.16
N SER A 119 1.96 5.58 -7.97
CA SER A 119 0.80 6.38 -7.59
C SER A 119 0.73 7.70 -8.37
N GLY A 120 1.85 8.40 -8.58
CA GLY A 120 1.88 9.64 -9.37
C GLY A 120 1.57 9.36 -10.84
N VAL A 121 2.19 8.33 -11.41
CA VAL A 121 1.91 7.87 -12.78
C VAL A 121 0.45 7.45 -12.94
N LEU A 122 -0.13 6.79 -11.94
CA LEU A 122 -1.54 6.39 -11.97
C LEU A 122 -2.47 7.62 -12.05
N GLU A 123 -2.18 8.70 -11.32
CA GLU A 123 -2.97 9.93 -11.39
C GLU A 123 -2.89 10.58 -12.78
N GLU A 124 -1.71 10.57 -13.41
CA GLU A 124 -1.52 11.05 -14.79
C GLU A 124 -2.34 10.21 -15.79
N LEU A 125 -2.22 8.88 -15.73
CA LEU A 125 -2.96 7.97 -16.62
C LEU A 125 -4.48 8.07 -16.42
N LEU A 126 -4.95 8.28 -15.18
CA LEU A 126 -6.37 8.51 -14.90
C LEU A 126 -6.85 9.84 -15.46
N THR A 127 -6.02 10.87 -15.41
CA THR A 127 -6.30 12.18 -16.01
C THR A 127 -6.42 12.07 -17.53
N GLU A 128 -5.52 11.34 -18.19
CA GLU A 128 -5.61 11.06 -19.64
C GLU A 128 -6.89 10.31 -20.05
N LEU A 129 -7.42 9.49 -19.14
CA LEU A 129 -8.68 8.76 -19.33
C LEU A 129 -9.91 9.58 -18.94
N GLU A 130 -9.73 10.81 -18.43
CA GLU A 130 -10.78 11.66 -17.88
C GLU A 130 -11.58 10.95 -16.77
N SER A 131 -10.90 10.12 -15.97
CA SER A 131 -11.52 9.29 -14.93
C SER A 131 -11.05 9.68 -13.54
N THR A 132 -11.96 9.60 -12.57
CA THR A 132 -11.64 9.69 -11.14
C THR A 132 -11.25 8.32 -10.60
N LEU A 133 -10.49 8.28 -9.49
CA LEU A 133 -10.11 7.05 -8.78
C LEU A 133 -11.32 6.21 -8.33
N ASP A 134 -12.45 6.85 -8.03
CA ASP A 134 -13.68 6.17 -7.60
C ASP A 134 -14.59 5.76 -8.78
N GLY A 135 -14.43 6.37 -9.95
CA GLY A 135 -15.23 6.11 -11.16
C GLY A 135 -16.75 6.28 -11.00
N GLY A 136 -17.25 6.72 -9.84
CA GLY A 136 -18.68 6.72 -9.51
C GLY A 136 -19.22 5.40 -8.93
N LEU A 137 -18.33 4.45 -8.57
CA LEU A 137 -18.68 3.08 -8.18
C LEU A 137 -18.19 2.75 -6.77
N HIS A 138 -19.05 2.10 -5.98
CA HIS A 138 -18.68 1.42 -4.75
C HIS A 138 -18.65 -0.08 -4.96
N THR A 139 -17.51 -0.71 -4.66
CA THR A 139 -17.40 -2.17 -4.70
C THR A 139 -18.15 -2.79 -3.52
N ILE A 140 -19.15 -3.63 -3.83
CA ILE A 140 -19.89 -4.45 -2.86
C ILE A 140 -19.18 -5.80 -2.69
N GLY A 141 -18.70 -6.38 -3.78
CA GLY A 141 -18.05 -7.68 -3.79
C GLY A 141 -16.94 -7.73 -4.82
N HIS A 142 -15.81 -8.30 -4.47
CA HIS A 142 -14.67 -8.43 -5.37
C HIS A 142 -13.99 -9.77 -5.14
N HIS A 143 -13.95 -10.59 -6.19
CA HIS A 143 -13.25 -11.86 -6.19
C HIS A 143 -12.11 -11.78 -7.21
N GLU A 144 -10.89 -11.96 -6.73
CA GLU A 144 -9.70 -12.09 -7.59
C GLU A 144 -9.15 -13.52 -7.55
N ARG A 145 -8.83 -14.02 -8.75
CA ARG A 145 -8.11 -15.27 -8.95
C ARG A 145 -6.80 -15.00 -9.67
N VAL A 146 -5.70 -15.26 -8.98
CA VAL A 146 -4.33 -15.12 -9.47
C VAL A 146 -3.79 -16.49 -9.85
N ARG A 147 -3.07 -16.58 -10.96
CA ARG A 147 -2.36 -17.77 -11.40
C ARG A 147 -0.86 -17.49 -11.45
N ILE A 148 -0.08 -18.33 -10.78
CA ILE A 148 1.37 -18.34 -10.82
C ILE A 148 1.84 -19.50 -11.70
N GLY A 149 2.75 -19.20 -12.63
CA GLY A 149 3.27 -20.12 -13.63
C GLY A 149 4.40 -21.02 -13.16
N ALA A 150 4.87 -21.88 -14.06
CA ALA A 150 5.93 -22.85 -13.79
C ALA A 150 7.30 -22.18 -13.57
N HIS A 151 7.48 -20.95 -14.07
CA HIS A 151 8.67 -20.14 -13.83
C HIS A 151 8.51 -19.18 -12.65
N ARG A 152 7.50 -19.43 -11.79
CA ARG A 152 7.15 -18.62 -10.60
C ARG A 152 6.64 -17.22 -10.94
N GLU A 153 6.37 -16.93 -12.20
CA GLU A 153 5.83 -15.69 -12.71
C GLU A 153 4.35 -15.55 -12.40
N LEU A 154 3.86 -14.34 -12.14
CA LEU A 154 2.44 -14.06 -12.28
C LEU A 154 2.09 -14.30 -13.75
N LEU A 155 1.04 -15.08 -14.04
CA LEU A 155 0.58 -15.35 -15.42
C LEU A 155 -0.69 -14.61 -15.77
N ALA A 156 -1.60 -14.56 -14.81
CA ALA A 156 -2.87 -13.89 -14.99
C ALA A 156 -3.52 -13.55 -13.65
N ARG A 157 -4.30 -12.48 -13.68
CA ARG A 157 -5.23 -12.12 -12.60
C ARG A 157 -6.61 -11.84 -13.20
N GLU A 158 -7.56 -12.68 -12.86
CA GLU A 158 -8.98 -12.50 -13.17
C GLU A 158 -9.68 -11.82 -11.99
N SER A 159 -10.54 -10.85 -12.27
CA SER A 159 -11.30 -10.09 -11.28
C SER A 159 -12.78 -10.11 -11.63
N GLN A 160 -13.61 -10.52 -10.68
CA GLN A 160 -15.07 -10.42 -10.73
C GLN A 160 -15.52 -9.35 -9.73
N HIS A 161 -16.26 -8.36 -10.22
CA HIS A 161 -16.74 -7.24 -9.42
C HIS A 161 -18.26 -7.24 -9.35
N ILE A 162 -18.77 -6.93 -8.16
CA ILE A 162 -20.13 -6.46 -7.92
C ILE A 162 -19.99 -5.04 -7.41
N VAL A 163 -20.48 -4.07 -8.17
CA VAL A 163 -20.40 -2.65 -7.85
C VAL A 163 -21.80 -2.05 -7.69
N ARG A 164 -21.88 -0.92 -6.99
CA ARG A 164 -23.05 -0.05 -6.94
C ARG A 164 -22.67 1.35 -7.42
N ALA A 165 -23.41 1.89 -8.37
CA ALA A 165 -23.26 3.27 -8.77
C ALA A 165 -23.75 4.19 -7.64
N HIS A 166 -22.98 5.22 -7.31
CA HIS A 166 -23.37 6.24 -6.32
C HIS A 166 -23.68 7.60 -6.97
N ARG A 167 -23.62 7.66 -8.30
CA ARG A 167 -24.06 8.79 -9.13
C ARG A 167 -24.70 8.27 -10.41
N ASP A 168 -25.51 9.11 -11.05
CA ASP A 168 -26.12 8.78 -12.34
C ASP A 168 -25.11 8.84 -13.49
N GLY A 169 -25.36 8.05 -14.53
CA GLY A 169 -24.62 8.11 -15.79
C GLY A 169 -23.30 7.33 -15.80
N VAL A 170 -23.04 6.50 -14.79
CA VAL A 170 -21.82 5.68 -14.76
C VAL A 170 -21.93 4.58 -15.83
N ASP A 171 -20.99 4.55 -16.76
CA ASP A 171 -20.99 3.63 -17.89
C ASP A 171 -19.70 2.81 -18.03
N ARG A 172 -18.76 2.98 -17.10
CA ARG A 172 -17.45 2.33 -17.16
C ARG A 172 -16.83 2.10 -15.80
N TYR A 173 -15.85 1.20 -15.78
CA TYR A 173 -14.90 0.98 -14.69
C TYR A 173 -13.48 1.12 -15.20
N VAL A 174 -12.57 1.64 -14.36
CA VAL A 174 -11.15 1.71 -14.69
C VAL A 174 -10.40 0.63 -13.92
N ALA A 175 -9.93 -0.37 -14.67
CA ALA A 175 -9.12 -1.46 -14.16
C ALA A 175 -7.64 -1.06 -14.16
N ILE A 176 -6.98 -1.29 -13.03
CA ILE A 176 -5.56 -0.95 -12.85
C ILE A 176 -4.78 -2.25 -12.65
N HIS A 177 -3.75 -2.44 -13.46
CA HIS A 177 -2.72 -3.46 -13.31
C HIS A 177 -1.44 -2.79 -12.83
N HIS A 178 -0.79 -3.44 -11.89
CA HIS A 178 0.57 -3.10 -11.53
C HIS A 178 1.38 -4.35 -11.90
N GLY A 179 2.26 -4.28 -12.89
CA GLY A 179 3.12 -5.41 -13.25
C GLY A 179 4.27 -5.58 -12.25
N ASP A 180 4.76 -6.80 -12.07
CA ASP A 180 5.90 -7.07 -11.19
C ASP A 180 7.21 -6.50 -11.77
N PRO A 181 8.28 -6.31 -10.97
CA PRO A 181 9.53 -5.73 -11.46
C PRO A 181 10.05 -6.45 -12.72
N GLY A 182 10.41 -5.66 -13.74
CA GLY A 182 10.85 -6.18 -15.04
C GLY A 182 9.72 -6.62 -15.98
N CYS A 183 8.45 -6.37 -15.64
CA CYS A 183 7.34 -6.59 -16.56
C CYS A 183 7.45 -5.73 -17.85
N ALA A 184 6.79 -6.20 -18.90
CA ALA A 184 6.61 -5.48 -20.16
C ALA A 184 5.11 -5.14 -20.30
N PRO A 185 4.66 -3.98 -19.78
CA PRO A 185 3.23 -3.65 -19.73
C PRO A 185 2.58 -3.51 -21.10
N ASP A 186 3.35 -3.21 -22.16
CA ASP A 186 2.91 -3.20 -23.56
C ASP A 186 2.52 -4.59 -24.09
N ARG A 187 3.02 -5.65 -23.45
CA ARG A 187 2.72 -7.06 -23.78
C ARG A 187 1.63 -7.66 -22.89
N THR A 188 1.17 -6.93 -21.87
CA THR A 188 0.08 -7.35 -20.99
C THR A 188 -1.25 -7.27 -21.72
N ARG A 189 -2.00 -8.37 -21.72
CA ARG A 189 -3.31 -8.41 -22.39
C ARG A 189 -4.43 -8.13 -21.41
N VAL A 190 -5.31 -7.20 -21.78
CA VAL A 190 -6.57 -6.95 -21.07
C VAL A 190 -7.67 -7.80 -21.71
N ARG A 191 -8.39 -8.57 -20.91
CA ARG A 191 -9.53 -9.37 -21.34
C ARG A 191 -10.79 -8.86 -20.66
N ALA A 192 -11.74 -8.34 -21.42
CA ALA A 192 -13.11 -8.18 -20.94
C ALA A 192 -13.82 -9.55 -21.04
N LEU A 193 -14.32 -10.06 -19.92
CA LEU A 193 -14.84 -11.43 -19.84
C LEU A 193 -16.36 -11.47 -19.75
N GLU A 194 -16.97 -10.59 -18.95
CA GLU A 194 -18.41 -10.59 -18.72
C GLU A 194 -18.93 -9.17 -18.47
N ASN A 195 -20.06 -8.83 -19.10
CA ASN A 195 -20.79 -7.56 -18.97
C ASN A 195 -19.92 -6.29 -19.11
N CYS A 196 -18.84 -6.38 -19.88
CA CYS A 196 -18.04 -5.22 -20.22
C CYS A 196 -17.29 -5.42 -21.54
N ARG A 197 -16.79 -4.33 -22.10
CA ARG A 197 -15.85 -4.33 -23.23
C ARG A 197 -14.65 -3.45 -22.91
N THR A 198 -13.49 -3.83 -23.41
CA THR A 198 -12.27 -3.03 -23.25
C THR A 198 -12.37 -1.75 -24.08
N GLY A 199 -12.18 -0.61 -23.42
CA GLY A 199 -12.08 0.71 -24.03
C GLY A 199 -10.62 1.10 -24.27
N ARG A 200 -10.24 2.32 -23.87
CA ARG A 200 -8.84 2.77 -23.96
C ARG A 200 -7.98 2.00 -22.97
N VAL A 201 -6.77 1.65 -23.41
CA VAL A 201 -5.70 1.10 -22.58
C VAL A 201 -4.53 2.06 -22.63
N ARG A 202 -3.94 2.34 -21.46
CA ARG A 202 -2.75 3.15 -21.29
C ARG A 202 -1.78 2.45 -20.36
N TRP A 203 -0.50 2.69 -20.53
CA TRP A 203 0.51 2.12 -19.67
C TRP A 203 1.72 3.03 -19.59
N HIS A 204 2.53 2.79 -18.56
CA HIS A 204 3.80 3.45 -18.35
C HIS A 204 4.90 2.42 -18.21
N GLY A 205 5.91 2.49 -19.08
CA GLY A 205 6.98 1.49 -19.18
C GLY A 205 7.78 1.35 -17.89
N ASP A 206 8.28 2.47 -17.35
CA ASP A 206 9.24 2.44 -16.25
C ASP A 206 8.64 1.95 -14.92
N THR A 207 7.35 2.20 -14.69
CA THR A 207 6.66 1.79 -13.45
C THR A 207 5.87 0.50 -13.61
N GLY A 208 5.71 -0.01 -14.83
CA GLY A 208 4.91 -1.22 -15.10
C GLY A 208 3.41 -1.06 -14.86
N VAL A 209 2.92 0.17 -14.72
CA VAL A 209 1.49 0.46 -14.49
C VAL A 209 0.74 0.37 -15.82
N LEU A 210 -0.37 -0.35 -15.83
CA LEU A 210 -1.31 -0.38 -16.95
C LEU A 210 -2.71 -0.08 -16.44
N VAL A 211 -3.44 0.75 -17.18
CA VAL A 211 -4.80 1.18 -16.88
C VAL A 211 -5.68 0.89 -18.09
N ALA A 212 -6.85 0.29 -17.85
CA ALA A 212 -7.79 -0.07 -18.90
C ALA A 212 -9.21 0.35 -18.54
N GLU A 213 -9.90 0.99 -19.49
CA GLU A 213 -11.33 1.21 -19.39
C GLU A 213 -12.10 -0.08 -19.69
N LEU A 214 -13.12 -0.35 -18.89
CA LEU A 214 -14.09 -1.41 -19.08
C LEU A 214 -15.47 -0.77 -19.17
N LEU A 215 -16.04 -0.73 -20.37
CA LEU A 215 -17.31 -0.07 -20.65
C LEU A 215 -18.46 -1.07 -20.45
N PHE A 216 -19.54 -0.68 -19.79
CA PHE A 216 -20.63 -1.57 -19.34
C PHE A 216 -21.75 -1.78 -20.37
N ASP A 217 -21.69 -1.11 -21.52
CA ASP A 217 -22.74 -1.07 -22.55
C ASP A 217 -24.13 -0.63 -22.04
N THR A 218 -24.16 -0.07 -20.83
CA THR A 218 -25.32 0.53 -20.19
C THR A 218 -24.88 1.70 -19.33
N ARG A 219 -25.82 2.61 -19.02
CA ARG A 219 -25.63 3.73 -18.09
C ARG A 219 -26.37 3.42 -16.81
N LEU A 220 -25.61 3.26 -15.73
CA LEU A 220 -26.13 3.01 -14.39
C LEU A 220 -26.66 4.30 -13.77
N ARG A 221 -27.76 4.18 -13.04
CA ARG A 221 -28.30 5.22 -12.14
C ARG A 221 -27.76 5.04 -10.73
N ALA A 222 -27.80 6.10 -9.93
CA ALA A 222 -27.46 6.03 -8.53
C ALA A 222 -28.30 4.95 -7.81
N GLY A 223 -27.61 4.02 -7.14
CA GLY A 223 -28.21 2.87 -6.48
C GLY A 223 -28.16 1.57 -7.29
N ASP A 224 -28.04 1.64 -8.62
CA ASP A 224 -27.98 0.46 -9.48
C ASP A 224 -26.76 -0.39 -9.16
N THR A 225 -26.96 -1.71 -9.17
CA THR A 225 -25.88 -2.68 -9.03
C THR A 225 -25.48 -3.25 -10.37
N PHE A 226 -24.19 -3.49 -10.57
CA PHE A 226 -23.67 -4.08 -11.80
C PHE A 226 -22.61 -5.13 -11.49
N LEU A 227 -22.64 -6.24 -12.24
CA LEU A 227 -21.67 -7.32 -12.14
C LEU A 227 -20.90 -7.42 -13.44
N PHE A 228 -19.58 -7.47 -13.36
CA PHE A 228 -18.71 -7.61 -14.53
C PHE A 228 -17.43 -8.37 -14.19
N ARG A 229 -16.76 -8.91 -15.23
CA ARG A 229 -15.51 -9.66 -15.10
C ARG A 229 -14.49 -9.23 -16.14
N TYR A 230 -13.23 -9.21 -15.72
CA TYR A 230 -12.10 -8.93 -16.58
C TYR A 230 -10.84 -9.67 -16.10
N ALA A 231 -9.82 -9.73 -16.94
CA ALA A 231 -8.51 -10.24 -16.56
C ALA A 231 -7.37 -9.40 -17.15
N PHE A 232 -6.24 -9.41 -16.45
CA PHE A 232 -4.94 -9.10 -17.04
C PHE A 232 -4.17 -10.41 -17.21
N GLU A 233 -3.63 -10.64 -18.40
CA GLU A 233 -2.66 -11.69 -18.70
C GLU A 233 -1.31 -11.02 -18.82
N ASP A 234 -0.53 -11.10 -17.75
CA ASP A 234 0.83 -10.60 -17.66
C ASP A 234 1.67 -11.77 -17.19
N GLY A 235 2.49 -12.32 -18.09
CA GLY A 235 3.47 -13.39 -17.85
C GLY A 235 4.87 -12.94 -18.21
N THR A 236 5.12 -11.62 -18.13
CA THR A 236 6.32 -11.00 -18.68
C THR A 236 7.39 -10.70 -17.64
N ALA A 237 6.97 -10.61 -16.38
CA ALA A 237 7.85 -10.35 -15.24
C ALA A 237 8.60 -11.62 -14.79
N GLY A 238 9.54 -11.41 -13.86
CA GLY A 238 10.26 -12.51 -13.20
C GLY A 238 9.44 -13.25 -12.15
N ALA A 239 10.14 -14.01 -11.31
CA ALA A 239 9.52 -14.76 -10.21
C ALA A 239 8.83 -13.82 -9.22
N SER A 240 7.57 -14.10 -8.95
CA SER A 240 6.73 -13.41 -7.97
C SER A 240 6.78 -14.15 -6.64
N SER A 241 6.85 -13.42 -5.53
CA SER A 241 6.79 -13.96 -4.16
C SER A 241 5.57 -13.49 -3.39
N GLU A 242 4.72 -12.66 -4.00
CA GLU A 242 3.53 -12.14 -3.38
C GLU A 242 2.53 -11.58 -4.38
N TYR A 243 1.26 -11.54 -3.96
CA TYR A 243 0.25 -10.75 -4.63
C TYR A 243 -0.44 -9.83 -3.62
N VAL A 244 -0.57 -8.56 -4.00
CA VAL A 244 -1.16 -7.51 -3.16
C VAL A 244 -2.31 -6.82 -3.87
N ARG A 245 -3.34 -6.49 -3.10
CA ARG A 245 -4.46 -5.66 -3.53
C ARG A 245 -4.59 -4.44 -2.64
N GLY A 246 -4.54 -3.26 -3.26
CA GLY A 246 -4.82 -1.98 -2.63
C GLY A 246 -6.32 -1.64 -2.64
N PHE A 247 -6.78 -1.06 -1.53
CA PHE A 247 -8.13 -0.55 -1.32
C PHE A 247 -8.07 0.89 -0.82
N SER A 248 -8.49 1.83 -1.66
CA SER A 248 -8.57 3.25 -1.28
C SER A 248 -9.71 3.51 -0.30
N PHE A 249 -10.81 2.77 -0.43
CA PHE A 249 -12.00 2.91 0.40
C PHE A 249 -12.30 1.63 1.18
N ALA A 250 -12.87 1.78 2.36
CA ALA A 250 -13.39 0.65 3.13
C ALA A 250 -14.80 0.28 2.62
N GLY A 251 -15.16 -0.99 2.72
CA GLY A 251 -16.46 -1.50 2.32
C GLY A 251 -16.38 -2.66 1.33
N GLY A 252 -17.50 -3.40 1.26
CA GLY A 252 -17.59 -4.60 0.45
C GLY A 252 -16.82 -5.80 0.98
N GLN A 253 -17.07 -6.94 0.36
CA GLN A 253 -16.38 -8.21 0.59
C GLN A 253 -15.26 -8.38 -0.44
N TYR A 254 -14.13 -8.92 -0.01
CA TYR A 254 -13.05 -9.31 -0.90
C TYR A 254 -12.65 -10.77 -0.70
N ALA A 255 -12.46 -11.49 -1.80
CA ALA A 255 -11.90 -12.83 -1.81
C ALA A 255 -10.72 -12.86 -2.78
N LEU A 256 -9.59 -13.39 -2.31
CA LEU A 256 -8.40 -13.59 -3.11
C LEU A 256 -8.05 -15.07 -3.10
N GLN A 257 -7.92 -15.66 -4.28
CA GLN A 257 -7.37 -16.99 -4.45
C GLN A 257 -6.10 -16.91 -5.31
N VAL A 258 -5.03 -17.53 -4.85
CA VAL A 258 -3.77 -17.69 -5.60
C VAL A 258 -3.60 -19.17 -5.90
N GLY A 259 -3.49 -19.51 -7.18
CA GLY A 259 -3.21 -20.86 -7.66
C GLY A 259 -1.82 -20.97 -8.26
N PHE A 260 -1.15 -22.09 -7.99
CA PHE A 260 0.23 -22.36 -8.40
C PHE A 260 0.29 -23.49 -9.44
N ALA A 261 1.27 -23.39 -10.34
CA ALA A 261 1.62 -24.46 -11.28
C ALA A 261 2.10 -25.73 -10.53
N ALA A 262 2.04 -26.90 -11.17
CA ALA A 262 2.44 -28.16 -10.50
C ALA A 262 3.94 -28.19 -10.22
N GLU A 263 4.68 -27.52 -11.11
CA GLU A 263 6.13 -27.49 -11.21
C GLU A 263 6.74 -26.49 -10.23
N ALA A 264 5.93 -25.57 -9.69
CA ALA A 264 6.37 -24.49 -8.82
C ALA A 264 5.40 -24.32 -7.65
N LEU A 265 5.56 -25.15 -6.61
CA LEU A 265 4.80 -25.05 -5.37
C LEU A 265 5.61 -24.31 -4.29
N PRO A 266 4.99 -23.37 -3.56
CA PRO A 266 5.66 -22.69 -2.46
C PRO A 266 5.80 -23.61 -1.24
N VAL A 267 6.88 -23.42 -0.47
CA VAL A 267 7.07 -24.14 0.80
C VAL A 267 6.16 -23.59 1.90
N ARG A 268 5.86 -22.29 1.84
CA ARG A 268 5.03 -21.60 2.82
C ARG A 268 4.23 -20.49 2.18
N CYS A 269 2.98 -20.32 2.60
CA CYS A 269 2.13 -19.21 2.21
C CYS A 269 1.63 -18.50 3.46
N HIS A 270 1.47 -17.18 3.40
CA HIS A 270 0.94 -16.40 4.51
C HIS A 270 0.12 -15.21 4.01
N ARG A 271 -1.01 -14.94 4.68
CA ARG A 271 -1.70 -13.66 4.51
C ARG A 271 -0.94 -12.56 5.20
N PHE A 272 -1.14 -11.33 4.75
CA PHE A 272 -0.74 -10.14 5.49
C PHE A 272 -1.68 -8.97 5.16
N THR A 273 -1.66 -7.97 6.03
CA THR A 273 -2.29 -6.67 5.79
C THR A 273 -1.31 -5.56 6.04
N GLN A 274 -1.48 -4.46 5.32
CA GLN A 274 -0.65 -3.27 5.41
C GLN A 274 -1.56 -2.05 5.37
N HIS A 275 -1.35 -1.07 6.25
CA HIS A 275 -2.20 0.13 6.23
C HIS A 275 -1.90 1.07 5.04
N SER A 276 -0.68 1.00 4.51
CA SER A 276 -0.15 1.81 3.41
C SER A 276 1.11 1.13 2.88
N ALA A 277 1.58 1.49 1.68
CA ALA A 277 2.78 0.93 1.05
C ALA A 277 4.06 1.00 1.92
N ALA A 278 4.22 2.01 2.78
CA ALA A 278 5.35 2.13 3.70
C ALA A 278 5.06 1.58 5.11
N ALA A 279 3.83 1.21 5.45
CA ALA A 279 3.54 0.67 6.79
C ALA A 279 4.12 -0.75 6.95
N PRO A 280 4.56 -1.13 8.16
CA PRO A 280 4.95 -2.51 8.41
C PRO A 280 3.78 -3.46 8.15
N ARG A 281 4.09 -4.65 7.62
CA ARG A 281 3.11 -5.73 7.49
C ARG A 281 2.65 -6.20 8.86
N SER A 282 1.37 -6.53 8.94
CA SER A 282 0.71 -7.04 10.13
C SER A 282 -0.21 -8.21 9.77
N GLY A 283 -0.79 -8.87 10.77
CA GLY A 283 -1.76 -9.95 10.52
C GLY A 283 -1.18 -11.13 9.74
N ARG A 284 0.12 -11.41 9.93
CA ARG A 284 0.81 -12.53 9.30
C ARG A 284 0.26 -13.83 9.88
N GLN A 285 -0.44 -14.58 9.04
CA GLN A 285 -0.99 -15.88 9.39
C GLN A 285 -0.71 -16.84 8.25
N GLU A 286 -0.24 -18.03 8.58
CA GLU A 286 0.03 -19.07 7.61
C GLU A 286 -1.25 -19.56 6.93
N LEU A 287 -1.18 -19.78 5.62
CA LEU A 287 -2.29 -20.28 4.82
C LEU A 287 -1.94 -21.68 4.32
N PRO A 288 -2.74 -22.71 4.64
CA PRO A 288 -2.48 -24.06 4.17
C PRO A 288 -2.70 -24.16 2.67
N LEU A 289 -1.69 -24.65 1.95
CA LEU A 289 -1.79 -24.93 0.51
C LEU A 289 -2.70 -26.14 0.30
N SER A 290 -3.76 -25.97 -0.50
CA SER A 290 -4.60 -27.11 -0.90
C SER A 290 -3.82 -28.03 -1.84
N GLY A 291 -3.52 -29.26 -1.43
CA GLY A 291 -2.71 -30.18 -2.23
C GLY A 291 -3.29 -30.48 -3.62
N ARG A 292 -4.58 -30.84 -3.71
CA ARG A 292 -5.24 -31.18 -4.98
C ARG A 292 -5.41 -29.96 -5.90
N HIS A 293 -5.73 -28.81 -5.34
CA HIS A 293 -6.05 -27.61 -6.11
C HIS A 293 -4.89 -26.62 -6.24
N ARG A 294 -3.76 -26.90 -5.57
CA ARG A 294 -2.52 -26.11 -5.54
C ARG A 294 -2.80 -24.63 -5.32
N SER A 295 -3.68 -24.33 -4.36
CA SER A 295 -4.17 -22.98 -4.15
C SER A 295 -4.29 -22.63 -2.68
N VAL A 296 -4.06 -21.35 -2.39
CA VAL A 296 -4.38 -20.71 -1.11
C VAL A 296 -5.39 -19.60 -1.35
N HIS A 297 -6.12 -19.23 -0.31
CA HIS A 297 -7.04 -18.11 -0.40
C HIS A 297 -7.14 -17.37 0.93
N LEU A 298 -7.65 -16.14 0.84
CA LEU A 298 -8.14 -15.38 1.97
C LEU A 298 -9.47 -14.73 1.62
N VAL A 299 -10.25 -14.42 2.64
CA VAL A 299 -11.49 -13.66 2.52
C VAL A 299 -11.46 -12.56 3.57
N GLU A 300 -11.76 -11.35 3.12
CA GLU A 300 -12.05 -10.20 3.97
C GLU A 300 -13.56 -9.92 3.90
N PRO A 301 -14.35 -10.32 4.91
CA PRO A 301 -15.80 -10.10 4.92
C PRO A 301 -16.18 -8.62 4.84
N ARG A 302 -15.29 -7.75 5.32
CA ARG A 302 -15.41 -6.31 5.20
C ARG A 302 -14.03 -5.70 5.02
N VAL A 303 -13.77 -5.20 3.83
CA VAL A 303 -12.49 -4.58 3.50
C VAL A 303 -12.29 -3.27 4.27
N ARG A 304 -11.06 -3.06 4.73
CA ARG A 304 -10.59 -1.78 5.28
C ARG A 304 -9.69 -1.10 4.25
N SER A 305 -9.60 0.22 4.31
CA SER A 305 -8.61 0.96 3.53
C SER A 305 -7.19 0.48 3.89
N GLY A 306 -6.37 0.27 2.87
CA GLY A 306 -5.03 -0.29 2.99
C GLY A 306 -4.76 -1.35 1.92
N ILE A 307 -3.87 -2.27 2.24
CA ILE A 307 -3.40 -3.34 1.36
C ILE A 307 -3.66 -4.68 2.05
N VAL A 308 -4.16 -5.64 1.29
CA VAL A 308 -4.29 -7.04 1.69
C VAL A 308 -3.55 -7.89 0.67
N GLY A 309 -2.83 -8.91 1.13
CA GLY A 309 -2.06 -9.75 0.23
C GLY A 309 -1.81 -11.14 0.77
N ILE A 310 -1.31 -11.97 -0.12
CA ILE A 310 -0.75 -13.29 0.18
C ILE A 310 0.71 -13.26 -0.28
N GLY A 311 1.62 -13.54 0.63
CA GLY A 311 3.03 -13.77 0.33
C GLY A 311 3.34 -15.26 0.40
N TRP A 312 4.34 -15.69 -0.35
CA TRP A 312 4.81 -17.07 -0.34
C TRP A 312 6.32 -17.15 -0.45
N ASP A 313 6.86 -18.19 0.17
CA ASP A 313 8.28 -18.51 0.18
C ASP A 313 8.50 -19.71 -0.76
N TRP A 314 9.49 -19.61 -1.63
CA TRP A 314 9.84 -20.67 -2.59
C TRP A 314 10.85 -21.68 -2.05
N GLU A 315 11.56 -21.32 -0.99
CA GLU A 315 12.64 -22.05 -0.32
C GLU A 315 12.46 -21.98 1.20
#